data_AF-D6K5K9-F1
#
_entry.id   AF-D6K5K9-F1
#
_cell.length_a   1.000
_cell.length_b   1.000
_cell.length_c   1.000
_cell.angle_alpha   90.00
_cell.angle_beta   90.00
_cell.angle_gamma   90.00
#
_symmetry.space_group_name_H-M   'P 1'
#
loop_
_entity.id
_entity.type
_entity.pdbx_description
1 polymer ?
#
loop_
_entity_poly.entity_id
_entity_poly.type
_entity_poly.pdbx_seq_one_letter_code
_entity_poly.pdbx_strand_id
1 'polypeptide(L)'
;RRRRTSSPTGIACSARRRAELLDWARSVDGFVFEDDYDGDFRYDRAPVGALQGLDPERVVYAGSVSKSLAPGLRLGWLLVPDALADEIVARKRTTDLGHPTVDQAAFAHFVARGDYDRQLRRCQRAYRERRDALVAALTGHFPGVRVSGIAAGLHLIADLPGRYGPEERFLARVTAAGVAVRTLTAYRHARVDDGAGLEGVVDPEGGDGSAEPDEDRGAGGGGKDRGAGGGGEDQGGGGGGEDQGGGDERPVRGRAVGPSGYAHVPPARIREGVRLMAEAAAG
;
A
#
# COMPACT_ATOMS: atom_id res chain seq x y z
N ARG A 1 11.19 -11.58 -21.48
CA ARG A 1 9.93 -10.95 -20.98
C ARG A 1 10.19 -10.30 -19.62
N ARG A 2 10.54 -9.01 -19.59
CA ARG A 2 10.87 -8.22 -18.38
C ARG A 2 9.59 -7.47 -17.91
N ARG A 3 9.27 -7.44 -16.61
CA ARG A 3 8.02 -6.87 -16.06
C ARG A 3 8.15 -6.22 -14.67
N ARG A 4 7.86 -4.93 -14.47
CA ARG A 4 7.93 -4.19 -13.17
C ARG A 4 6.67 -4.37 -12.31
N THR A 5 6.79 -4.36 -10.99
CA THR A 5 5.69 -4.58 -10.03
C THR A 5 4.95 -3.30 -9.67
N SER A 6 3.63 -3.35 -9.55
CA SER A 6 2.80 -2.34 -8.90
C SER A 6 2.62 -2.63 -7.41
N SER A 7 2.42 -1.60 -6.59
CA SER A 7 1.91 -1.72 -5.22
C SER A 7 0.39 -1.48 -5.22
N PRO A 8 -0.43 -2.17 -4.38
CA PRO A 8 -0.09 -3.31 -3.52
C PRO A 8 -0.11 -4.66 -4.28
N THR A 9 -0.47 -4.63 -5.57
CA THR A 9 -0.85 -5.85 -6.31
C THR A 9 0.33 -6.77 -6.65
N GLY A 10 1.56 -6.27 -6.56
CA GLY A 10 2.78 -6.94 -7.01
C GLY A 10 2.74 -7.30 -8.50
N ILE A 11 1.81 -6.74 -9.29
CA ILE A 11 1.56 -7.17 -10.66
C ILE A 11 2.61 -6.58 -11.60
N ALA A 12 3.06 -7.47 -12.46
CA ALA A 12 4.13 -7.28 -13.41
C ALA A 12 3.65 -6.61 -14.72
N CYS A 13 3.86 -5.30 -14.90
CA CYS A 13 3.50 -4.61 -16.15
C CYS A 13 4.29 -5.19 -17.34
N SER A 14 3.58 -5.71 -18.34
CA SER A 14 4.19 -6.37 -19.51
C SER A 14 4.87 -5.38 -20.44
N ALA A 15 5.89 -5.81 -21.20
CA ALA A 15 6.53 -4.95 -22.20
C ALA A 15 5.53 -4.31 -23.18
N ARG A 16 4.52 -5.08 -23.63
CA ARG A 16 3.43 -4.55 -24.47
C ARG A 16 2.68 -3.41 -23.77
N ARG A 17 2.21 -3.65 -22.54
CA ARG A 17 1.45 -2.65 -21.78
C ARG A 17 2.27 -1.41 -21.41
N ARG A 18 3.58 -1.57 -21.25
CA ARG A 18 4.52 -0.46 -21.08
C ARG A 18 4.61 0.38 -22.36
N ALA A 19 4.72 -0.26 -23.52
CA ALA A 19 4.69 0.46 -24.80
C ALA A 19 3.35 1.17 -25.02
N GLU A 20 2.23 0.49 -24.80
CA GLU A 20 0.89 1.07 -24.90
C GLU A 20 0.69 2.29 -23.99
N LEU A 21 1.23 2.25 -22.76
CA LEU A 21 1.18 3.37 -21.83
C LEU A 21 1.97 4.57 -22.35
N LEU A 22 3.17 4.35 -22.90
CA LEU A 22 4.00 5.42 -23.46
C LEU A 22 3.39 6.00 -24.73
N ASP A 23 2.84 5.14 -25.61
CA ASP A 23 2.14 5.58 -26.82
C ASP A 23 0.90 6.41 -26.48
N TRP A 24 0.14 5.98 -25.46
CA TRP A 24 -0.98 6.77 -24.94
C TRP A 24 -0.51 8.12 -24.41
N ALA A 25 0.54 8.16 -23.59
CA ALA A 25 1.07 9.40 -23.04
C ALA A 25 1.48 10.39 -24.15
N ARG A 26 2.13 9.90 -25.22
CA ARG A 26 2.44 10.72 -26.41
C ARG A 26 1.18 11.21 -27.12
N SER A 27 0.16 10.37 -27.26
CA SER A 27 -1.07 10.72 -27.98
C SER A 27 -1.88 11.83 -27.32
N VAL A 28 -1.74 12.01 -26.00
CA VAL A 28 -2.42 13.05 -25.22
C VAL A 28 -1.47 14.19 -24.82
N ASP A 29 -0.24 14.20 -25.34
CA ASP A 29 0.85 15.10 -24.93
C ASP A 29 1.06 15.14 -23.39
N GLY A 30 0.86 14.00 -22.74
CA GLY A 30 0.94 13.85 -21.30
C GLY A 30 2.27 13.28 -20.80
N PHE A 31 2.39 13.20 -19.48
CA PHE A 31 3.51 12.58 -18.78
C PHE A 31 3.07 11.34 -17.99
N VAL A 32 4.00 10.40 -17.82
CA VAL A 32 3.85 9.22 -16.96
C VAL A 32 4.69 9.41 -15.71
N PHE A 33 4.08 9.36 -14.54
CA PHE A 33 4.79 9.33 -13.27
C PHE A 33 5.08 7.88 -12.86
N GLU A 34 6.36 7.49 -12.83
CA GLU A 34 6.84 6.19 -12.38
C GLU A 34 7.41 6.29 -10.96
N ASP A 35 6.64 5.88 -9.96
CA ASP A 35 7.14 5.68 -8.59
C ASP A 35 7.80 4.30 -8.46
N ASP A 36 9.13 4.24 -8.43
CA ASP A 36 9.88 3.00 -8.31
C ASP A 36 9.97 2.53 -6.85
N TYR A 37 8.81 2.11 -6.34
CA TYR A 37 8.64 1.70 -4.95
C TYR A 37 9.47 0.46 -4.58
N ASP A 38 9.68 -0.50 -5.51
CA ASP A 38 10.25 -1.84 -5.24
C ASP A 38 11.33 -2.31 -6.25
N GLY A 39 11.76 -1.46 -7.19
CA GLY A 39 12.65 -1.85 -8.30
C GLY A 39 13.94 -2.52 -7.85
N ASP A 40 14.47 -2.07 -6.72
CA ASP A 40 15.70 -2.57 -6.08
C ASP A 40 15.53 -3.91 -5.36
N PHE A 41 14.29 -4.37 -5.13
CA PHE A 41 13.98 -5.52 -4.29
C PHE A 41 13.36 -6.68 -5.05
N ARG A 42 13.86 -6.98 -6.25
CA ARG A 42 13.45 -8.17 -7.02
C ARG A 42 14.31 -9.37 -6.66
N TYR A 43 13.66 -10.44 -6.23
CA TYR A 43 14.35 -11.62 -5.71
C TYR A 43 14.48 -12.73 -6.76
N ASP A 44 13.54 -12.92 -7.67
CA ASP A 44 13.56 -14.08 -8.57
C ASP A 44 14.34 -13.87 -9.88
N ARG A 45 14.52 -12.62 -10.33
CA ARG A 45 15.07 -12.29 -11.66
C ARG A 45 15.79 -10.95 -11.67
N ALA A 46 16.61 -10.74 -12.71
CA ALA A 46 17.25 -9.47 -12.99
C ALA A 46 16.26 -8.29 -12.97
N PRO A 47 16.69 -7.11 -12.47
CA PRO A 47 15.88 -5.90 -12.49
C PRO A 47 15.32 -5.60 -13.88
N VAL A 48 14.07 -5.12 -13.88
CA VAL A 48 13.42 -4.69 -15.10
C VAL A 48 13.73 -3.21 -15.25
N GLY A 49 14.26 -2.79 -16.39
CA GLY A 49 14.59 -1.38 -16.62
C GLY A 49 13.36 -0.48 -16.46
N ALA A 50 13.58 0.72 -15.91
CA ALA A 50 12.57 1.77 -15.71
C ALA A 50 11.88 2.16 -17.03
N LEU A 51 10.65 2.67 -16.94
CA LEU A 51 10.02 3.38 -18.05
C LEU A 51 10.85 4.62 -18.42
N GLN A 52 11.50 5.26 -17.43
CA GLN A 52 12.42 6.37 -17.66
C GLN A 52 13.46 6.08 -18.75
N GLY A 53 14.03 4.87 -18.76
CA GLY A 53 15.03 4.48 -19.76
C GLY A 53 14.47 4.20 -21.15
N LEU A 54 13.15 4.18 -21.32
CA LEU A 54 12.48 3.96 -22.60
C LEU A 54 12.00 5.28 -23.23
N ASP A 55 11.57 6.24 -22.40
CA ASP A 55 11.10 7.54 -22.87
C ASP A 55 11.38 8.65 -21.82
N PRO A 56 12.62 9.18 -21.78
CA PRO A 56 13.01 10.20 -20.80
C PRO A 56 12.24 11.52 -20.92
N GLU A 57 11.68 11.81 -22.10
CA GLU A 57 10.92 13.04 -22.35
C GLU A 57 9.48 12.96 -21.85
N ARG A 58 8.97 11.75 -21.65
CA ARG A 58 7.57 11.51 -21.24
C ARG A 58 7.41 10.92 -19.85
N VAL A 59 8.49 10.44 -19.25
CA VAL A 59 8.44 9.79 -17.94
C VAL A 59 9.11 10.68 -16.89
N VAL A 60 8.41 10.87 -15.77
CA VAL A 60 8.96 11.37 -14.52
C VAL A 60 9.15 10.18 -13.60
N TYR A 61 10.39 9.87 -13.24
CA TYR A 61 10.71 8.76 -12.37
C TYR A 61 11.03 9.24 -10.96
N ALA A 62 10.45 8.59 -9.96
CA ALA A 62 10.73 8.83 -8.55
C ALA A 62 11.42 7.63 -7.90
N GLY A 63 12.49 7.91 -7.15
CA GLY A 63 13.22 6.94 -6.34
C GLY A 63 13.43 7.42 -4.91
N SER A 64 13.66 6.50 -3.99
CA SER A 64 13.94 6.82 -2.58
C SER A 64 14.75 5.73 -1.88
N VAL A 65 15.53 6.12 -0.88
CA VAL A 65 16.24 5.20 0.01
C VAL A 65 15.42 4.71 1.21
N SER A 66 14.15 5.14 1.33
CA SER A 66 13.31 4.88 2.52
C SER A 66 13.23 3.40 2.90
N LYS A 67 13.33 2.51 1.91
CA LYS A 67 13.23 1.05 2.09
C LYS A 67 14.58 0.35 2.13
N SER A 68 15.62 0.93 1.54
CA SER A 68 16.97 0.36 1.53
C SER A 68 17.80 0.77 2.74
N LEU A 69 17.51 1.96 3.30
CA LEU A 69 18.21 2.57 4.43
C LEU A 69 17.25 2.79 5.61
N ALA A 70 16.66 3.98 5.70
CA ALA A 70 15.76 4.35 6.77
C ALA A 70 14.74 5.38 6.27
N PRO A 71 13.43 5.21 6.55
CA PRO A 71 12.41 6.18 6.17
C PRO A 71 12.69 7.58 6.73
N GLY A 72 13.28 7.67 7.92
CA GLY A 72 13.59 8.92 8.62
C GLY A 72 14.64 9.81 7.93
N LEU A 73 15.42 9.29 6.98
CA LEU A 73 16.34 10.11 6.19
C LEU A 73 15.60 11.10 5.26
N ARG A 74 14.33 10.81 4.93
CA ARG A 74 13.52 11.59 3.98
C ARG A 74 14.22 11.89 2.63
N LEU A 75 15.12 10.99 2.20
CA LEU A 75 15.86 11.14 0.95
C LEU A 75 15.15 10.43 -0.22
N GLY A 76 14.89 11.21 -1.26
CA GLY A 76 14.36 10.76 -2.55
C GLY A 76 14.88 11.64 -3.68
N TRP A 77 14.68 11.19 -4.92
CA TRP A 77 15.10 11.90 -6.12
C TRP A 77 14.06 11.74 -7.23
N LEU A 78 14.07 12.70 -8.15
CA LEU A 78 13.31 12.64 -9.38
C LEU A 78 14.27 12.63 -10.58
N LEU A 79 13.96 11.83 -11.59
CA LEU A 79 14.47 12.01 -12.94
C LEU A 79 13.31 12.55 -13.76
N VAL A 80 13.47 13.73 -14.35
CA VAL A 80 12.39 14.48 -14.98
C VAL A 80 12.77 14.80 -16.42
N PRO A 81 11.78 14.95 -17.32
CA PRO A 81 12.02 15.53 -18.64
C PRO A 81 12.65 16.93 -18.51
N ASP A 82 13.57 17.27 -19.41
CA ASP A 82 14.29 18.56 -19.38
C ASP A 82 13.35 19.75 -19.35
N ALA A 83 12.22 19.67 -20.08
CA ALA A 83 11.20 20.70 -20.12
C ALA A 83 10.54 20.99 -18.75
N LEU A 84 10.59 20.05 -17.80
CA LEU A 84 9.99 20.19 -16.47
C LEU A 84 11.04 20.51 -15.38
N ALA A 85 12.33 20.40 -15.69
CA ALA A 85 13.40 20.46 -14.69
C ALA A 85 13.41 21.78 -13.92
N ASP A 86 13.41 22.91 -14.64
CA ASP A 86 13.47 24.24 -14.02
C ASP A 86 12.24 24.54 -13.17
N GLU A 87 11.05 24.17 -13.63
CA GLU A 87 9.80 24.37 -12.89
C GLU A 87 9.78 23.54 -11.60
N ILE A 88 10.17 22.26 -11.67
CA ILE A 88 10.21 21.37 -10.50
C ILE A 88 11.22 21.87 -9.47
N VAL A 89 12.40 22.31 -9.92
CA VAL A 89 13.42 22.90 -9.05
C VAL A 89 12.89 24.18 -8.39
N ALA A 90 12.24 25.06 -9.15
CA ALA A 90 11.65 26.29 -8.62
C ALA A 90 10.59 25.99 -7.55
N ARG A 91 9.66 25.06 -7.83
CA ARG A 91 8.63 24.63 -6.88
C ARG A 91 9.26 24.05 -5.62
N LYS A 92 10.21 23.11 -5.75
CA LYS A 92 10.91 22.48 -4.61
C LYS A 92 11.57 23.50 -3.70
N ARG A 93 12.23 24.53 -4.26
CA ARG A 93 12.86 25.61 -3.48
C ARG A 93 11.87 26.35 -2.58
N THR A 94 10.64 26.53 -3.03
CA THR A 94 9.59 27.25 -2.29
C THR A 94 8.81 26.38 -1.31
N THR A 95 8.89 25.04 -1.41
CA THR A 95 8.07 24.13 -0.59
C THR A 95 8.64 23.90 0.81
N ASP A 96 9.94 23.70 0.96
CA ASP A 96 10.53 23.28 2.24
C ASP A 96 11.77 24.08 2.65
N LEU A 97 12.11 25.14 1.89
CA LEU A 97 13.22 26.09 2.14
C LEU A 97 14.60 25.45 2.43
N GLY A 98 14.73 24.13 2.26
CA GLY A 98 15.82 23.36 2.83
C GLY A 98 15.96 22.01 2.16
N HIS A 99 17.21 21.65 1.89
CA HIS A 99 17.60 20.29 1.51
C HIS A 99 18.34 19.70 2.71
N PRO A 100 18.10 18.43 3.08
CA PRO A 100 18.83 17.78 4.17
C PRO A 100 20.29 17.56 3.76
N THR A 101 21.08 18.63 3.82
CA THR A 101 22.40 18.73 3.16
C THR A 101 23.39 17.76 3.78
N VAL A 102 23.32 17.57 5.10
CA VAL A 102 24.12 16.58 5.83
C VAL A 102 23.76 15.16 5.37
N ASP A 103 22.47 14.83 5.29
CA ASP A 103 22.03 13.49 4.86
C ASP A 103 22.39 13.23 3.39
N GLN A 104 22.26 14.25 2.52
CA GLN A 104 22.68 14.16 1.12
C GLN A 104 24.19 13.94 0.98
N ALA A 105 25.01 14.69 1.73
CA ALA A 105 26.46 14.53 1.71
C ALA A 105 26.89 13.15 2.24
N ALA A 106 26.29 12.70 3.35
CA ALA A 106 26.52 11.38 3.91
C ALA A 106 26.12 10.28 2.90
N PHE A 107 24.96 10.41 2.27
CA PHE A 107 24.50 9.46 1.26
C PHE A 107 25.40 9.45 0.02
N ALA A 108 25.84 10.61 -0.47
CA ALA A 108 26.78 10.71 -1.59
C ALA A 108 28.10 10.00 -1.27
N HIS A 109 28.63 10.17 -0.06
CA HIS A 109 29.83 9.45 0.39
C HIS A 109 29.61 7.94 0.47
N PHE A 110 28.44 7.52 0.97
CA PHE A 110 28.03 6.11 1.06
C PHE A 110 27.92 5.45 -0.33
N VAL A 111 27.39 6.17 -1.32
CA VAL A 111 27.32 5.73 -2.71
C VAL A 111 28.70 5.66 -3.35
N ALA A 112 29.52 6.72 -3.22
CA ALA A 112 30.84 6.79 -3.85
C ALA A 112 31.79 5.66 -3.40
N ARG A 113 31.60 5.15 -2.17
CA ARG A 113 32.37 4.02 -1.63
C ARG A 113 31.82 2.65 -2.04
N GLY A 114 30.67 2.59 -2.71
CA GLY A 114 29.94 1.36 -3.02
C GLY A 114 29.30 0.69 -1.80
N ASP A 115 29.19 1.42 -0.68
CA ASP A 115 28.55 0.91 0.54
C ASP A 115 27.03 0.76 0.35
N TYR A 116 26.43 1.64 -0.47
CA TYR A 116 25.02 1.53 -0.83
C TYR A 116 24.69 0.22 -1.54
N ASP A 117 25.49 -0.19 -2.52
CA ASP A 117 25.28 -1.46 -3.22
C ASP A 117 25.45 -2.67 -2.29
N ARG A 118 26.39 -2.60 -1.34
CA ARG A 118 26.58 -3.64 -0.32
C ARG A 118 25.36 -3.75 0.58
N GLN A 119 24.85 -2.61 1.05
CA GLN A 119 23.66 -2.53 1.87
C GLN A 119 22.43 -3.03 1.11
N LEU A 120 22.28 -2.68 -0.17
CA LEU A 120 21.18 -3.15 -0.99
C LEU A 120 21.20 -4.68 -1.13
N ARG A 121 22.37 -5.27 -1.40
CA ARG A 121 22.52 -6.74 -1.43
C ARG A 121 22.16 -7.39 -0.09
N ARG A 122 22.49 -6.74 1.04
CA ARG A 122 22.09 -7.21 2.38
C ARG A 122 20.57 -7.16 2.56
N CYS A 123 19.93 -6.05 2.19
CA CYS A 123 18.48 -5.91 2.23
C CYS A 123 17.77 -6.93 1.34
N GLN A 124 18.23 -7.13 0.10
CA GLN A 124 17.67 -8.11 -0.82
C GLN A 124 17.69 -9.54 -0.24
N ARG A 125 18.79 -9.96 0.40
CA ARG A 125 18.86 -11.26 1.07
C ARG A 125 17.88 -11.35 2.24
N ALA A 126 17.90 -10.36 3.14
CA ALA A 126 17.05 -10.36 4.31
C ALA A 126 15.54 -10.33 3.96
N TYR A 127 15.14 -9.56 2.95
CA TYR A 127 13.75 -9.51 2.51
C TYR A 127 13.32 -10.77 1.78
N ARG A 128 14.19 -11.41 1.00
CA ARG A 128 13.92 -12.74 0.45
C ARG A 128 13.66 -13.75 1.56
N GLU A 129 14.54 -13.84 2.56
CA GLU A 129 14.40 -14.80 3.66
C GLU A 129 13.06 -14.63 4.41
N ARG A 130 12.68 -13.37 4.67
CA ARG A 130 11.39 -13.04 5.30
C ARG A 130 10.20 -13.41 4.42
N ARG A 131 10.27 -13.12 3.12
CA ARG A 131 9.24 -13.50 2.16
C ARG A 131 9.07 -15.01 2.11
N ASP A 132 10.18 -15.76 2.00
CA ASP A 132 10.14 -17.21 1.90
C ASP A 132 9.60 -17.84 3.19
N ALA A 133 9.95 -17.29 4.36
CA ALA A 133 9.35 -17.70 5.63
C ALA A 133 7.82 -17.44 5.68
N LEU A 134 7.36 -16.30 5.18
CA LEU A 134 5.94 -15.96 5.12
C LEU A 134 5.19 -16.89 4.15
N VAL A 135 5.73 -17.12 2.95
CA VAL A 135 5.12 -18.01 1.95
C VAL A 135 5.06 -19.44 2.47
N ALA A 136 6.12 -19.94 3.09
CA ALA A 136 6.16 -21.28 3.66
C ALA A 136 5.13 -21.44 4.80
N ALA A 137 5.06 -20.47 5.71
CA ALA A 137 4.08 -20.49 6.81
C ALA A 137 2.64 -20.43 6.28
N LEU A 138 2.34 -19.55 5.32
CA LEU A 138 1.00 -19.45 4.71
C LEU A 138 0.62 -20.77 4.04
N THR A 139 1.53 -21.38 3.29
CA THR A 139 1.26 -22.64 2.58
C THR A 139 1.02 -23.79 3.56
N GLY A 140 1.74 -23.82 4.69
CA GLY A 140 1.59 -24.85 5.73
C GLY A 140 0.30 -24.70 6.55
N HIS A 141 -0.10 -23.48 6.89
CA HIS A 141 -1.25 -23.23 7.76
C HIS A 141 -2.57 -22.99 7.01
N PHE A 142 -2.52 -22.59 5.73
CA PHE A 142 -3.70 -22.28 4.92
C PHE A 142 -3.77 -23.13 3.62
N PRO A 143 -4.20 -24.40 3.68
CA PRO A 143 -4.20 -25.29 2.50
C PRO A 143 -4.93 -24.71 1.26
N GLY A 144 -4.26 -24.53 0.14
CA GLY A 144 -4.88 -23.92 -1.06
C GLY A 144 -4.97 -22.39 -1.01
N VAL A 145 -4.23 -21.74 -0.10
CA VAL A 145 -3.84 -20.33 -0.27
C VAL A 145 -3.14 -20.14 -1.60
N ARG A 146 -3.45 -19.05 -2.30
CA ARG A 146 -2.71 -18.64 -3.48
C ARG A 146 -1.95 -17.35 -3.17
N VAL A 147 -0.63 -17.41 -3.23
CA VAL A 147 0.20 -16.20 -3.14
C VAL A 147 0.34 -15.60 -4.53
N SER A 148 0.02 -14.32 -4.67
CA SER A 148 0.08 -13.59 -5.93
C SER A 148 1.07 -12.42 -5.87
N GLY A 149 1.43 -11.91 -7.06
CA GLY A 149 2.48 -10.90 -7.24
C GLY A 149 3.83 -11.52 -7.64
N ILE A 150 4.74 -10.70 -8.17
CA ILE A 150 6.13 -11.14 -8.40
C ILE A 150 6.83 -11.33 -7.04
N ALA A 151 7.88 -12.15 -6.99
CA ALA A 151 8.80 -12.19 -5.86
C ALA A 151 9.63 -10.89 -5.79
N ALA A 152 8.99 -9.78 -5.45
CA ALA A 152 9.61 -8.49 -5.26
C ALA A 152 8.91 -7.70 -4.16
N GLY A 153 9.63 -6.71 -3.62
CA GLY A 153 9.08 -5.74 -2.70
C GLY A 153 8.94 -6.21 -1.26
N LEU A 154 8.20 -5.42 -0.48
CA LEU A 154 8.08 -5.55 0.99
C LEU A 154 6.75 -6.13 1.47
N HIS A 155 5.91 -6.55 0.53
CA HIS A 155 4.59 -7.10 0.77
C HIS A 155 4.29 -8.30 -0.14
N LEU A 156 3.25 -9.05 0.17
CA LEU A 156 2.67 -10.06 -0.72
C LEU A 156 1.16 -10.07 -0.57
N ILE A 157 0.47 -10.60 -1.58
CA ILE A 157 -0.98 -10.82 -1.51
C ILE A 157 -1.26 -12.30 -1.35
N ALA A 158 -2.05 -12.61 -0.33
CA ALA A 158 -2.56 -13.94 -0.07
C ALA A 158 -4.06 -14.01 -0.37
N ASP A 159 -4.41 -14.95 -1.23
CA ASP A 159 -5.78 -15.28 -1.59
C ASP A 159 -6.20 -16.56 -0.84
N LEU A 160 -7.04 -16.40 0.19
CA LEU A 160 -7.40 -17.44 1.17
C LEU A 160 -8.73 -18.15 0.88
N PRO A 161 -8.78 -19.50 0.88
CA PRO A 161 -9.95 -20.32 1.19
C PRO A 161 -11.32 -19.65 1.38
N GLY A 162 -12.35 -19.85 0.54
CA GLY A 162 -13.71 -19.36 0.88
C GLY A 162 -14.22 -19.94 2.20
N ARG A 163 -13.72 -21.13 2.57
CA ARG A 163 -13.93 -21.80 3.85
C ARG A 163 -13.43 -21.03 5.09
N TYR A 164 -12.59 -20.00 4.94
CA TYR A 164 -12.15 -19.15 6.05
C TYR A 164 -13.14 -18.03 6.38
N GLY A 165 -14.29 -18.01 5.69
CA GLY A 165 -15.39 -17.10 5.95
C GLY A 165 -15.24 -15.74 5.26
N PRO A 166 -16.20 -14.83 5.50
CA PRO A 166 -16.17 -13.49 4.95
C PRO A 166 -15.02 -12.66 5.52
N GLU A 167 -14.56 -11.67 4.75
CA GLU A 167 -13.39 -10.83 5.03
C GLU A 167 -13.49 -10.15 6.41
N GLU A 168 -14.65 -9.57 6.74
CA GLU A 168 -14.87 -8.83 7.99
C GLU A 168 -14.72 -9.74 9.22
N ARG A 169 -15.31 -10.95 9.18
CA ARG A 169 -15.20 -11.91 10.28
C ARG A 169 -13.79 -12.46 10.42
N PHE A 170 -13.11 -12.71 9.30
CA PHE A 170 -11.71 -13.13 9.30
C PHE A 170 -10.82 -12.07 9.96
N LEU A 171 -10.93 -10.81 9.52
CA LEU A 171 -10.16 -9.71 10.09
C LEU A 171 -10.42 -9.51 11.58
N ALA A 172 -11.68 -9.57 12.01
CA ALA A 172 -12.03 -9.41 13.42
C ALA A 172 -11.34 -10.45 14.31
N ARG A 173 -11.39 -11.74 13.92
CA ARG A 173 -10.76 -12.83 14.68
C ARG A 173 -9.23 -12.71 14.71
N VAL A 174 -8.63 -12.42 13.55
CA VAL A 174 -7.17 -12.31 13.41
C VAL A 174 -6.63 -11.09 14.18
N THR A 175 -7.36 -9.97 14.17
CA THR A 175 -7.02 -8.78 14.96
C THR A 175 -7.15 -9.06 16.46
N ALA A 176 -8.21 -9.76 16.90
CA ALA A 176 -8.37 -10.17 18.29
C ALA A 176 -7.25 -11.11 18.77
N ALA A 177 -6.64 -11.88 17.87
CA ALA A 177 -5.46 -12.69 18.13
C ALA A 177 -4.13 -11.92 18.09
N GLY A 178 -4.18 -10.58 17.97
CA GLY A 178 -3.00 -9.71 17.96
C GLY A 178 -2.23 -9.69 16.64
N VAL A 179 -2.84 -10.16 15.54
CA VAL A 179 -2.22 -10.17 14.21
C VAL A 179 -2.85 -9.08 13.35
N ALA A 180 -2.03 -8.09 12.96
CA ALA A 180 -2.47 -7.03 12.06
C ALA A 180 -2.33 -7.46 10.59
N VAL A 181 -3.42 -7.35 9.84
CA VAL A 181 -3.43 -7.61 8.40
C VAL A 181 -4.30 -6.56 7.70
N ARG A 182 -3.92 -6.14 6.49
CA ARG A 182 -4.71 -5.19 5.68
C ARG A 182 -5.56 -5.97 4.69
N THR A 183 -6.51 -5.34 4.01
CA THR A 183 -7.25 -5.98 2.89
C THR A 183 -6.99 -5.22 1.61
N LEU A 184 -7.21 -5.84 0.45
CA LEU A 184 -7.15 -5.10 -0.82
C LEU A 184 -8.30 -4.12 -1.00
N THR A 185 -9.42 -4.33 -0.28
CA THR A 185 -10.55 -3.40 -0.25
C THR A 185 -10.10 -2.01 0.19
N ALA A 186 -9.16 -1.93 1.14
CA ALA A 186 -8.57 -0.69 1.63
C ALA A 186 -7.69 0.07 0.59
N TYR A 187 -7.46 -0.50 -0.60
CA TYR A 187 -6.67 0.12 -1.67
C TYR A 187 -7.50 0.40 -2.94
N ARG A 188 -8.83 0.33 -2.85
CA ARG A 188 -9.71 0.70 -3.96
C ARG A 188 -9.84 2.21 -4.03
N HIS A 189 -9.43 2.81 -5.15
CA HIS A 189 -9.85 4.18 -5.47
C HIS A 189 -11.30 4.18 -5.97
N ALA A 190 -12.08 5.17 -5.54
CA ALA A 190 -13.37 5.47 -6.14
C ALA A 190 -13.15 5.72 -7.64
N ARG A 191 -14.08 5.25 -8.49
CA ARG A 191 -14.05 5.67 -9.89
C ARG A 191 -14.33 7.17 -9.91
N VAL A 192 -13.45 7.93 -10.54
CA VAL A 192 -13.78 9.29 -10.95
C VAL A 192 -14.79 9.13 -12.08
N ASP A 193 -16.01 9.63 -11.89
CA ASP A 193 -17.01 9.66 -12.96
C ASP A 193 -16.51 10.59 -14.08
N ASP A 194 -16.61 10.13 -15.33
CA ASP A 194 -16.22 10.86 -16.53
C ASP A 194 -17.12 12.10 -16.71
N GLY A 195 -16.81 13.21 -16.03
CA GLY A 195 -17.64 14.41 -16.12
C GLY A 195 -17.21 15.68 -15.40
N ALA A 196 -16.09 15.69 -14.67
CA ALA A 196 -15.58 16.91 -14.05
C ALA A 196 -14.10 17.10 -14.38
N GLY A 197 -13.78 18.25 -14.97
CA GLY A 197 -12.40 18.66 -15.25
C GLY A 197 -11.52 18.56 -14.01
N LEU A 198 -10.32 18.03 -14.19
CA LEU A 198 -9.34 17.79 -13.15
C LEU A 198 -8.82 19.13 -12.59
N GLU A 199 -9.46 19.66 -11.56
CA GLU A 199 -8.76 20.44 -10.53
C GLU A 199 -8.32 19.47 -9.44
N GLY A 200 -7.00 19.31 -9.29
CA GLY A 200 -6.38 18.27 -8.47
C GLY A 200 -6.75 18.37 -6.99
N VAL A 201 -7.29 17.29 -6.44
CA VAL A 201 -7.38 17.09 -4.99
C VAL A 201 -6.10 16.39 -4.51
N VAL A 202 -5.33 17.12 -3.71
CA VAL A 202 -4.23 16.62 -2.89
C VAL A 202 -4.85 15.88 -1.72
N ASP A 203 -4.49 14.61 -1.52
CA ASP A 203 -4.76 13.88 -0.28
C ASP A 203 -3.53 14.04 0.62
N PRO A 204 -3.55 14.88 1.66
CA PRO A 204 -2.47 15.00 2.60
C PRO A 204 -2.47 13.82 3.59
N GLU A 205 -1.27 13.38 3.91
CA GLU A 205 -0.89 12.25 4.76
C GLU A 205 -1.85 11.87 5.91
N GLY A 206 -2.08 10.55 6.04
CA GLY A 206 -2.66 9.94 7.24
C GLY A 206 -1.70 10.04 8.42
N GLY A 207 -1.95 11.04 9.27
CA GLY A 207 -1.23 11.32 10.49
C GLY A 207 -1.27 10.20 11.52
N ASP A 208 -0.17 10.16 12.26
CA ASP A 208 0.15 9.34 13.41
C ASP A 208 -0.77 9.61 14.60
N GLY A 209 -1.40 8.55 15.11
CA GLY A 209 -2.04 8.57 16.42
C GLY A 209 -0.99 8.39 17.51
N SER A 210 -0.32 9.46 17.93
CA SER A 210 0.33 9.53 19.24
C SER A 210 -0.56 10.31 20.19
N ALA A 211 -1.32 9.58 21.01
CA ALA A 211 -1.94 10.12 22.21
C ALA A 211 -0.93 10.01 23.36
N GLU A 212 -0.54 11.16 23.91
CA GLU A 212 -0.12 11.23 25.32
C GLU A 212 -1.03 12.21 26.06
N PRO A 213 -1.28 11.96 27.37
CA PRO A 213 -2.32 12.60 28.14
C PRO A 213 -1.80 13.89 28.77
N ASP A 214 -2.69 14.85 29.04
CA ASP A 214 -2.41 15.76 30.15
C ASP A 214 -3.66 16.26 30.87
N GLU A 215 -3.47 16.41 32.17
CA GLU A 215 -4.46 16.54 33.21
C GLU A 215 -5.07 17.95 33.31
N ASP A 216 -6.31 17.96 33.78
CA ASP A 216 -6.92 18.89 34.74
C ASP A 216 -6.46 20.37 34.76
N ARG A 217 -7.41 21.27 34.47
CA ARG A 217 -7.78 22.39 35.35
C ARG A 217 -9.06 23.06 34.88
N GLY A 218 -10.05 23.07 35.78
CA GLY A 218 -11.39 23.60 35.55
C GLY A 218 -11.51 25.13 35.52
N ALA A 219 -12.70 25.58 35.15
CA ALA A 219 -13.63 26.29 36.04
C ALA A 219 -14.77 26.91 35.23
N GLY A 220 -16.00 26.74 35.73
CA GLY A 220 -16.94 27.85 35.80
C GLY A 220 -18.06 27.90 34.77
N GLY A 221 -19.24 27.43 35.20
CA GLY A 221 -20.33 28.39 35.43
C GLY A 221 -21.55 28.32 34.52
N GLY A 222 -22.67 27.88 35.11
CA GLY A 222 -24.04 28.35 34.86
C GLY A 222 -24.70 27.86 33.57
N GLY A 223 -25.90 27.29 33.53
CA GLY A 223 -26.96 27.21 34.51
C GLY A 223 -28.30 27.32 33.76
N LYS A 224 -29.25 26.44 34.13
CA LYS A 224 -30.72 26.56 33.92
C LYS A 224 -31.21 26.55 32.47
N ASP A 225 -32.39 26.03 32.12
CA ASP A 225 -33.54 25.53 32.86
C ASP A 225 -34.41 24.69 31.88
N ARG A 226 -35.03 23.64 32.42
CA ARG A 226 -36.43 23.19 32.25
C ARG A 226 -37.01 22.68 30.91
N GLY A 227 -37.41 21.40 31.00
CA GLY A 227 -38.80 20.92 30.82
C GLY A 227 -39.24 20.66 29.37
N ALA A 228 -40.17 19.75 29.05
CA ALA A 228 -40.92 18.74 29.78
C ALA A 228 -41.71 17.95 28.69
N GLY A 229 -42.03 16.68 28.93
CA GLY A 229 -43.36 16.15 28.60
C GLY A 229 -43.53 15.23 27.38
N GLY A 230 -44.07 14.03 27.68
CA GLY A 230 -45.00 13.23 26.85
C GLY A 230 -44.37 12.43 25.71
N GLY A 231 -44.56 11.12 25.55
CA GLY A 231 -45.67 10.24 25.92
C GLY A 231 -46.33 9.73 24.62
N GLY A 232 -46.48 8.40 24.45
CA GLY A 232 -47.35 7.81 23.42
C GLY A 232 -46.78 6.59 22.69
N GLU A 233 -47.30 5.41 23.03
CA GLU A 233 -47.17 4.12 22.35
C GLU A 233 -48.18 3.97 21.19
N ASP A 234 -47.90 2.99 20.31
CA ASP A 234 -48.78 2.11 19.49
C ASP A 234 -48.23 1.96 18.05
N GLN A 235 -47.83 0.77 17.56
CA GLN A 235 -48.49 -0.53 17.29
C GLN A 235 -49.15 -0.66 15.90
N GLY A 236 -48.88 -1.81 15.25
CA GLY A 236 -49.58 -2.38 14.07
C GLY A 236 -48.80 -2.19 12.75
N GLY A 237 -48.22 -3.21 12.09
CA GLY A 237 -48.86 -4.40 11.48
C GLY A 237 -48.96 -4.14 9.96
N GLY A 238 -48.71 -5.02 8.98
CA GLY A 238 -48.37 -6.44 8.86
C GLY A 238 -48.39 -6.81 7.35
N GLY A 239 -47.87 -7.99 6.99
CA GLY A 239 -48.05 -8.70 5.70
C GLY A 239 -47.23 -8.19 4.50
N GLY A 240 -46.69 -9.00 3.58
CA GLY A 240 -46.80 -10.44 3.32
C GLY A 240 -46.61 -10.71 1.81
N GLY A 241 -45.73 -11.66 1.46
CA GLY A 241 -45.61 -12.32 0.13
C GLY A 241 -44.93 -11.53 -0.99
N GLU A 242 -44.28 -12.12 -2.00
CA GLU A 242 -43.88 -13.50 -2.26
C GLU A 242 -42.86 -13.49 -3.42
N ASP A 243 -42.04 -14.52 -3.40
CA ASP A 243 -41.02 -15.02 -4.32
C ASP A 243 -41.20 -14.78 -5.84
N GLN A 244 -40.08 -14.55 -6.55
CA GLN A 244 -39.78 -15.25 -7.80
C GLN A 244 -38.33 -15.04 -8.24
N GLY A 245 -37.62 -16.16 -8.38
CA GLY A 245 -36.21 -16.25 -8.70
C GLY A 245 -35.84 -15.96 -10.15
N GLY A 246 -34.57 -15.62 -10.32
CA GLY A 246 -33.85 -15.58 -11.58
C GLY A 246 -32.37 -15.75 -11.29
N GLY A 247 -31.86 -16.96 -11.45
CA GLY A 247 -30.46 -17.29 -11.23
C GLY A 247 -29.54 -16.59 -12.25
N ASP A 248 -28.57 -15.86 -11.74
CA ASP A 248 -27.32 -15.56 -12.42
C ASP A 248 -26.19 -15.96 -11.46
N GLU A 249 -25.84 -17.26 -11.46
CA GLU A 249 -24.66 -17.78 -10.76
C GLU A 249 -23.39 -17.23 -11.45
N ARG A 250 -23.05 -15.99 -11.12
CA ARG A 250 -21.69 -15.49 -11.32
C ARG A 250 -20.85 -15.86 -10.10
N PRO A 251 -19.65 -16.42 -10.29
CA PRO A 251 -18.81 -16.79 -9.16
C PRO A 251 -18.42 -15.51 -8.40
N VAL A 252 -18.93 -15.38 -7.18
CA VAL A 252 -18.51 -14.36 -6.22
C VAL A 252 -17.04 -14.62 -5.92
N ARG A 253 -16.15 -13.91 -6.63
CA ARG A 253 -14.72 -13.86 -6.33
C ARG A 253 -14.54 -13.09 -5.02
N GLY A 254 -14.70 -13.79 -3.91
CA GLY A 254 -14.12 -13.35 -2.65
C GLY A 254 -12.59 -13.29 -2.79
N ARG A 255 -11.98 -12.66 -1.78
CA ARG A 255 -10.55 -12.66 -1.45
C ARG A 255 -9.72 -11.50 -1.99
N ALA A 256 -9.17 -10.74 -1.05
CA ALA A 256 -7.73 -10.71 -0.87
C ALA A 256 -7.34 -10.05 0.46
N VAL A 257 -6.50 -10.75 1.21
CA VAL A 257 -5.89 -10.22 2.43
C VAL A 257 -4.56 -9.54 2.03
N GLY A 258 -4.50 -8.22 2.23
CA GLY A 258 -3.42 -7.28 1.90
C GLY A 258 -2.47 -6.98 3.08
N PRO A 259 -1.44 -6.14 2.90
CA PRO A 259 -0.20 -6.33 3.64
C PRO A 259 -0.09 -5.60 4.98
N SER A 260 0.30 -6.33 6.02
CA SER A 260 1.24 -5.79 7.00
C SER A 260 2.66 -6.04 6.47
N GLY A 261 3.48 -5.00 6.35
CA GLY A 261 4.80 -5.10 5.73
C GLY A 261 5.73 -6.01 6.55
N TYR A 262 6.10 -7.18 6.03
CA TYR A 262 6.99 -8.12 6.74
C TYR A 262 8.45 -7.66 6.77
N ALA A 263 8.78 -6.55 6.09
CA ALA A 263 10.14 -6.07 5.90
C ALA A 263 10.96 -5.92 7.18
N HIS A 264 10.32 -5.57 8.30
CA HIS A 264 10.96 -5.36 9.59
C HIS A 264 10.76 -6.52 10.58
N VAL A 265 9.97 -7.53 10.21
CA VAL A 265 9.61 -8.64 11.10
C VAL A 265 10.61 -9.80 10.95
N PRO A 266 11.20 -10.32 12.03
CA PRO A 266 12.07 -11.50 11.95
C PRO A 266 11.30 -12.74 11.49
N PRO A 267 11.93 -13.68 10.73
CA PRO A 267 11.26 -14.89 10.25
C PRO A 267 10.54 -15.74 11.31
N ALA A 268 11.06 -15.78 12.55
CA ALA A 268 10.40 -16.48 13.65
C ALA A 268 9.05 -15.85 14.04
N ARG A 269 9.00 -14.52 14.12
CA ARG A 269 7.76 -13.77 14.40
C ARG A 269 6.77 -13.85 13.24
N ILE A 270 7.26 -13.92 12.00
CA ILE A 270 6.42 -14.18 10.82
C ILE A 270 5.70 -15.51 10.94
N ARG A 271 6.44 -16.60 11.22
CA ARG A 271 5.85 -17.94 11.38
C ARG A 271 4.80 -17.97 12.49
N GLU A 272 5.13 -17.36 13.62
CA GLU A 272 4.22 -17.28 14.76
C GLU A 272 2.93 -16.49 14.44
N GLY A 273 3.05 -15.33 13.79
CA GLY A 273 1.89 -14.54 13.38
C GLY A 273 0.96 -15.30 12.43
N VAL A 274 1.52 -16.06 11.48
CA VAL A 274 0.70 -16.88 10.57
C VAL A 274 0.04 -18.05 11.29
N ARG A 275 0.71 -18.66 12.28
CA ARG A 275 0.12 -19.71 13.13
C ARG A 275 -1.09 -19.16 13.89
N LEU A 276 -0.92 -18.03 14.58
CA LEU A 276 -2.00 -17.36 15.32
C LEU A 276 -3.17 -16.97 14.40
N MET A 277 -2.87 -16.48 13.19
CA MET A 277 -3.88 -16.16 12.18
C MET A 277 -4.70 -17.40 11.80
N ALA A 278 -4.07 -18.57 11.68
CA ALA A 278 -4.73 -19.82 11.31
C ALA A 278 -5.61 -20.38 12.42
N GLU A 279 -5.12 -20.31 13.67
CA GLU A 279 -5.88 -20.69 14.86
C GLU A 279 -7.12 -19.81 15.02
N ALA A 280 -6.97 -18.50 14.85
CA ALA A 280 -8.08 -17.56 14.89
C ALA A 280 -9.08 -17.76 13.73
N ALA A 281 -8.62 -18.23 12.57
CA ALA A 281 -9.50 -18.47 11.43
C ALA A 281 -10.32 -19.77 11.53
N ALA A 282 -9.88 -20.71 12.37
CA ALA A 282 -10.52 -22.01 12.57
C ALA A 282 -11.64 -22.00 13.64
N GLY A 283 -11.61 -21.04 14.58
CA GLY A 283 -12.65 -20.80 15.58
C GLY A 283 -13.79 -19.95 15.05
#